data_AF-A0A7J4KSR1-F1
#
_entry.id   AF-A0A7J4KSR1-F1
#
_cell.length_a   1.000
_cell.length_b   1.000
_cell.length_c   1.000
_cell.angle_alpha   90.00
_cell.angle_beta   90.00
_cell.angle_gamma   90.00
#
_symmetry.space_group_name_H-M   'P 1'
#
loop_
_entity.id
_entity.type
_entity.pdbx_description
1 polymer ?
#
loop_
_entity_poly.entity_id
_entity_poly.type
_entity_poly.pdbx_seq_one_letter_code
_entity_poly.pdbx_strand_id
1 'polypeptide(L)'
;MSLEFSILQLLHIVFTAWGLGGATVAAVLMLKAKKDQSMGQALLKVMAPISKLIWLGLIGLIITGIAISALGSGKGYFDATTLLAKHVIVILLLIFGLNISLRLLPRLKALAPKAGEKPSHKFLQVSKTLALNSTLSLFLWYVITALSAAL
;
A
#
# COMPACT_ATOMS: atom_id res chain seq x y z
N MET A 1 9.98 28.16 7.56
CA MET A 1 9.31 27.28 6.58
C MET A 1 8.42 28.13 5.67
N SER A 2 8.44 27.91 4.35
CA SER A 2 7.53 28.62 3.43
C SER A 2 6.13 28.01 3.47
N LEU A 3 5.10 28.79 3.12
CA LEU A 3 3.71 28.32 3.09
C LEU A 3 3.52 27.09 2.19
N GLU A 4 4.14 27.11 1.00
CA GLU A 4 4.11 26.00 0.03
C GLU A 4 4.60 24.69 0.63
N PHE A 5 5.68 24.76 1.43
CA PHE A 5 6.25 23.59 2.08
C PHE A 5 5.29 23.00 3.12
N SER A 6 4.65 23.84 3.92
CA SER A 6 3.65 23.40 4.90
C SER A 6 2.43 22.76 4.24
N ILE A 7 1.96 23.33 3.11
CA ILE A 7 0.86 22.74 2.32
C ILE A 7 1.25 21.36 1.79
N LEU A 8 2.46 21.23 1.24
CA LEU A 8 2.95 19.95 0.73
C LEU A 8 3.10 18.92 1.85
N GLN A 9 3.58 19.29 3.04
CA GLN A 9 3.63 18.40 4.20
C GLN A 9 2.25 17.91 4.60
N LEU A 10 1.26 18.81 4.67
CA LEU A 10 -0.12 18.43 4.98
C LEU A 10 -0.66 17.42 3.96
N LEU A 11 -0.47 17.70 2.66
CA LEU A 11 -0.88 16.77 1.59
C LEU A 11 -0.14 15.43 1.70
N HIS A 12 1.16 15.44 1.98
CA HIS A 12 1.96 14.23 2.16
C HIS A 12 1.41 13.35 3.29
N ILE A 13 1.03 13.95 4.42
CA ILE A 13 0.40 13.25 5.56
C ILE A 13 -0.96 12.67 5.15
N VAL A 14 -1.80 13.43 4.45
CA VAL A 14 -3.11 12.96 3.97
C VAL A 14 -2.95 11.75 3.04
N PHE A 15 -2.04 11.81 2.07
CA PHE A 15 -1.77 10.70 1.17
C PHE A 15 -1.19 9.48 1.88
N THR A 16 -0.31 9.69 2.87
CA THR A 16 0.18 8.62 3.75
C THR A 16 -0.97 7.94 4.48
N ALA A 17 -1.88 8.72 5.07
CA ALA A 17 -3.02 8.22 5.82
C ALA A 17 -4.01 7.44 4.93
N TRP A 18 -4.27 7.90 3.71
CA TRP A 18 -5.10 7.17 2.74
C TRP A 18 -4.46 5.85 2.31
N GLY A 19 -3.16 5.84 2.04
CA GLY A 19 -2.41 4.64 1.68
C GLY A 19 -2.41 3.60 2.81
N LEU A 20 -1.96 3.99 4.00
CA LEU A 20 -1.91 3.13 5.18
C LEU A 20 -3.30 2.67 5.62
N GLY A 21 -4.26 3.59 5.72
CA GLY A 21 -5.63 3.29 6.11
C GLY A 21 -6.29 2.31 5.14
N GLY A 22 -6.16 2.55 3.84
CA GLY A 22 -6.65 1.64 2.81
C GLY A 22 -6.02 0.25 2.92
N ALA A 23 -4.70 0.16 3.07
CA ALA A 23 -3.99 -1.11 3.22
C ALA A 23 -4.40 -1.87 4.48
N THR A 24 -4.61 -1.15 5.59
CA THR A 24 -5.06 -1.71 6.87
C THR A 24 -6.47 -2.27 6.77
N VAL A 25 -7.41 -1.49 6.21
CA VAL A 25 -8.79 -1.94 6.01
C VAL A 25 -8.83 -3.14 5.07
N ALA A 26 -8.04 -3.14 3.99
CA ALA A 26 -7.92 -4.29 3.10
C ALA A 26 -7.46 -5.55 3.86
N ALA A 27 -6.41 -5.44 4.67
CA ALA A 27 -5.91 -6.56 5.45
C ALA A 27 -6.94 -7.10 6.45
N VAL A 28 -7.63 -6.21 7.19
CA VAL A 28 -8.68 -6.60 8.14
C VAL A 28 -9.83 -7.32 7.42
N LEU A 29 -10.30 -6.79 6.28
CA LEU A 29 -11.37 -7.41 5.51
C LEU A 29 -10.96 -8.77 4.92
N MET A 30 -9.72 -8.90 4.43
CA MET A 30 -9.17 -10.18 3.97
C MET A 30 -9.09 -11.21 5.12
N LEU A 31 -8.70 -10.80 6.33
CA LEU A 31 -8.67 -11.67 7.50
C LEU A 31 -10.07 -12.12 7.90
N LYS A 32 -11.06 -11.22 7.87
CA LYS A 32 -12.46 -11.55 8.13
C LYS A 32 -13.01 -12.52 7.10
N ALA A 33 -12.77 -12.29 5.81
CA ALA A 33 -13.23 -13.17 4.73
C ALA A 33 -12.60 -14.57 4.74
N LYS A 34 -11.40 -14.73 5.35
CA LYS A 34 -10.83 -16.06 5.60
C LYS A 34 -11.60 -16.85 6.66
N LYS A 35 -12.15 -16.15 7.65
CA LYS A 35 -12.94 -16.76 8.74
C LYS A 35 -14.40 -16.99 8.33
N ASP A 36 -14.94 -16.12 7.48
CA ASP A 36 -16.30 -16.17 6.98
C ASP A 36 -16.34 -16.15 5.44
N GLN A 37 -16.57 -17.32 4.85
CA GLN A 37 -16.61 -17.49 3.40
C GLN A 37 -17.80 -16.77 2.74
N SER A 38 -18.86 -16.45 3.49
CA SER A 38 -20.02 -15.72 2.95
C SER A 38 -19.67 -14.29 2.55
N MET A 39 -18.61 -13.72 3.14
CA MET A 39 -18.12 -12.37 2.84
C MET A 39 -17.41 -12.25 1.48
N GLY A 40 -17.12 -13.36 0.79
CA GLY A 40 -16.30 -13.36 -0.42
C GLY A 40 -16.78 -12.42 -1.53
N GLN A 41 -18.09 -12.41 -1.83
CA GLN A 41 -18.64 -11.52 -2.86
C GLN A 41 -18.68 -10.05 -2.44
N ALA A 42 -19.03 -9.78 -1.18
CA ALA A 42 -19.02 -8.42 -0.62
C ALA A 42 -17.59 -7.85 -0.62
N LEU A 43 -16.60 -8.67 -0.30
CA LEU A 43 -15.19 -8.32 -0.32
C LEU A 43 -14.76 -7.86 -1.72
N LEU A 44 -15.12 -8.58 -2.79
CA LEU A 44 -14.74 -8.20 -4.15
C LEU A 44 -15.28 -6.82 -4.56
N LYS A 45 -16.50 -6.47 -4.12
CA LYS A 45 -17.11 -5.15 -4.38
C LYS A 45 -16.38 -4.03 -3.64
N VAL A 46 -15.96 -4.26 -2.40
CA VAL A 46 -15.34 -3.24 -1.55
C VAL A 46 -13.81 -3.14 -1.76
N MET A 47 -13.15 -4.21 -2.21
CA MET A 47 -11.71 -4.21 -2.46
C MET A 47 -11.29 -3.33 -3.65
N ALA A 48 -12.14 -3.21 -4.67
CA ALA A 48 -11.83 -2.36 -5.83
C ALA A 48 -11.66 -0.87 -5.47
N PRO A 49 -12.62 -0.22 -4.78
CA PRO A 49 -12.44 1.17 -4.35
C PRO A 49 -11.31 1.33 -3.33
N ILE A 50 -11.12 0.37 -2.41
CA ILE A 50 -9.98 0.42 -1.47
C ILE A 50 -8.65 0.36 -2.21
N SER A 51 -8.51 -0.50 -3.22
CA SER A 51 -7.29 -0.58 -4.02
C SER A 51 -7.01 0.73 -4.76
N LYS A 52 -8.04 1.40 -5.30
CA LYS A 52 -7.89 2.73 -5.90
C LYS A 52 -7.43 3.77 -4.88
N LEU A 53 -7.97 3.74 -3.66
CA LEU A 53 -7.57 4.64 -2.57
C LEU A 53 -6.10 4.42 -2.16
N ILE A 54 -5.66 3.17 -2.06
CA ILE A 54 -4.25 2.83 -1.76
C ILE A 54 -3.33 3.39 -2.86
N TRP A 55 -3.68 3.19 -4.13
CA TRP A 55 -2.90 3.71 -5.26
C TRP A 55 -2.88 5.24 -5.29
N LEU A 56 -4.02 5.89 -5.02
CA LEU A 56 -4.08 7.35 -4.90
C LEU A 56 -3.17 7.86 -3.78
N GLY A 57 -3.21 7.21 -2.61
CA GLY A 57 -2.32 7.50 -1.50
C GLY A 57 -0.85 7.31 -1.89
N LEU A 58 -0.49 6.21 -2.55
CA LEU A 58 0.90 5.94 -2.95
C LEU A 58 1.42 6.93 -4.00
N ILE A 59 0.63 7.23 -5.03
CA ILE A 59 1.02 8.19 -6.08
C ILE A 59 1.17 9.59 -5.48
N GLY A 60 0.19 10.02 -4.67
CA GLY A 60 0.24 11.30 -3.98
C GLY A 60 1.44 11.40 -3.04
N LEU A 61 1.75 10.33 -2.29
CA LEU A 61 2.92 10.23 -1.43
C LEU A 61 4.23 10.42 -2.21
N ILE A 62 4.38 9.77 -3.36
CA ILE A 62 5.55 9.90 -4.23
C ILE A 62 5.71 11.34 -4.71
N ILE A 63 4.65 11.92 -5.28
CA ILE A 63 4.69 13.28 -5.85
C ILE A 63 5.04 14.31 -4.76
N THR A 64 4.33 14.26 -3.64
CA THR A 64 4.55 15.20 -2.54
C THR A 64 5.91 14.98 -1.87
N GLY A 65 6.38 13.73 -1.74
CA GLY A 65 7.70 13.42 -1.17
C GLY A 65 8.85 13.97 -2.00
N ILE A 66 8.77 13.84 -3.33
CA ILE A 66 9.76 14.42 -4.25
C ILE A 66 9.73 15.95 -4.16
N ALA A 67 8.54 16.57 -4.15
CA ALA A 67 8.39 18.02 -4.05
C ALA A 67 8.96 18.59 -2.74
N ILE A 68 8.68 17.95 -1.60
CA ILE A 68 9.23 18.31 -0.29
C ILE A 68 10.75 18.21 -0.29
N SER A 69 11.29 17.11 -0.83
CA SER A 69 12.74 16.88 -0.92
C SER A 69 13.43 17.94 -1.75
N ALA A 70 12.86 18.30 -2.90
CA ALA A 70 13.38 19.35 -3.77
C ALA A 70 13.37 20.73 -3.11
N LEU A 71 12.27 21.09 -2.43
CA LEU A 71 12.12 22.41 -1.81
C LEU A 71 12.89 22.57 -0.49
N GLY A 72 13.12 21.49 0.25
CA GLY A 72 13.85 21.50 1.52
C GLY A 72 15.33 21.14 1.42
N SER A 73 15.80 20.69 0.25
CA SER A 73 17.23 20.41 0.02
C SER A 73 18.09 21.65 0.32
N GLY A 74 19.19 21.46 1.06
CA GLY A 74 20.10 22.53 1.47
C GLY A 74 19.56 23.46 2.58
N LYS A 75 18.32 23.25 3.08
CA LYS A 75 17.71 24.08 4.13
C LYS A 75 17.73 23.45 5.53
N GLY A 76 18.28 22.25 5.67
CA GLY A 76 18.39 21.55 6.96
C GLY A 76 17.06 21.11 7.55
N TYR A 77 15.99 21.00 6.74
CA TYR A 77 14.65 20.63 7.22
C TYR A 77 14.50 19.13 7.56
N PHE A 78 15.47 18.30 7.17
CA PHE A 78 15.43 16.87 7.39
C PHE A 78 16.85 16.28 7.36
N ASP A 79 17.04 15.20 8.12
CA ASP A 79 18.23 14.37 8.05
C ASP A 79 18.28 13.60 6.71
N ALA A 80 19.42 13.68 6.02
CA ALA A 80 19.59 13.10 4.69
C ALA A 80 19.49 11.57 4.71
N THR A 81 19.98 10.92 5.77
CA THR A 81 19.95 9.46 5.92
C THR A 81 18.51 8.97 6.05
N THR A 82 17.72 9.66 6.87
CA THR A 82 16.32 9.31 7.10
C THR A 82 15.47 9.60 5.87
N LEU A 83 15.75 10.69 5.15
CA LEU A 83 15.09 10.98 3.88
C LEU A 83 15.36 9.88 2.84
N LEU A 84 16.60 9.44 2.69
CA LEU A 84 16.96 8.35 1.77
C LEU A 84 16.25 7.04 2.15
N ALA A 85 16.23 6.68 3.43
CA ALA A 85 15.55 5.49 3.92
C ALA A 85 14.04 5.52 3.58
N LYS A 86 13.37 6.66 3.76
CA LYS A 86 11.96 6.84 3.36
C LYS A 86 11.76 6.59 1.87
N HIS A 87 12.60 7.15 1.01
CA HIS A 87 12.48 6.95 -0.45
C HIS A 87 12.68 5.49 -0.85
N VAL A 88 13.64 4.79 -0.26
CA VAL A 88 13.84 3.34 -0.50
C VAL A 88 12.59 2.56 -0.12
N ILE A 89 11.97 2.86 1.03
CA ILE A 89 10.72 2.21 1.46
C ILE A 89 9.57 2.50 0.48
N VAL A 90 9.44 3.73 -0.01
CA VAL A 90 8.42 4.09 -1.02
C VAL A 90 8.63 3.30 -2.32
N ILE A 91 9.87 3.14 -2.77
CA ILE A 91 10.20 2.32 -3.96
C ILE A 91 9.77 0.86 -3.74
N LEU A 92 10.07 0.30 -2.56
CA LEU A 92 9.63 -1.06 -2.22
C LEU A 92 8.09 -1.16 -2.20
N LEU A 93 7.39 -0.18 -1.62
CA LEU A 93 5.93 -0.11 -1.64
C LEU A 93 5.38 -0.12 -3.08
N LEU A 94 6.00 0.65 -3.98
CA LEU A 94 5.63 0.67 -5.40
C LEU A 94 5.84 -0.69 -6.06
N ILE A 95 6.97 -1.35 -5.82
CA ILE A 95 7.25 -2.69 -6.35
C ILE A 95 6.20 -3.70 -5.87
N PHE A 96 5.89 -3.71 -4.56
CA PHE A 96 4.87 -4.60 -4.01
C PHE A 96 3.48 -4.29 -4.59
N GLY A 97 3.10 -3.01 -4.67
CA GLY A 97 1.84 -2.58 -5.25
C GLY A 97 1.68 -3.04 -6.70
N LEU A 98 2.70 -2.80 -7.54
CA LEU A 98 2.71 -3.25 -8.94
C LEU A 98 2.64 -4.78 -9.04
N ASN A 99 3.43 -5.51 -8.26
CA ASN A 99 3.43 -6.97 -8.27
C ASN A 99 2.06 -7.54 -7.87
N ILE A 100 1.41 -6.96 -6.86
CA ILE A 100 0.06 -7.34 -6.43
C ILE A 100 -0.96 -7.07 -7.53
N SER A 101 -1.02 -5.83 -8.03
CA SER A 101 -2.05 -5.37 -8.95
C SER A 101 -1.92 -5.95 -10.36
N LEU A 102 -0.71 -6.05 -10.89
CA LEU A 102 -0.47 -6.43 -12.30
C LEU A 102 -0.18 -7.92 -12.48
N ARG A 103 0.33 -8.61 -11.44
CA ARG A 103 0.74 -10.02 -11.56
C ARG A 103 -0.08 -10.95 -10.69
N LEU A 104 -0.16 -10.70 -9.39
CA LEU A 104 -0.76 -11.67 -8.45
C LEU A 104 -2.29 -11.69 -8.54
N LEU A 105 -2.95 -10.53 -8.57
CA LEU A 105 -4.41 -10.47 -8.67
C LEU A 105 -4.96 -11.04 -9.99
N PRO A 106 -4.41 -10.71 -11.18
CA PRO A 106 -4.86 -11.33 -12.42
C PRO A 106 -4.65 -12.84 -12.43
N ARG A 107 -3.50 -13.33 -11.95
CA ARG A 107 -3.22 -14.77 -11.83
C ARG A 107 -4.17 -15.47 -10.87
N LEU A 108 -4.51 -14.85 -9.74
CA LEU A 108 -5.45 -15.42 -8.78
C LEU A 108 -6.84 -15.56 -9.39
N LYS A 109 -7.32 -14.54 -10.13
CA LYS A 109 -8.59 -14.58 -10.86
C LYS A 109 -8.62 -15.67 -11.92
N ALA A 110 -7.54 -15.79 -12.71
CA ALA A 110 -7.43 -16.80 -13.76
C ALA A 110 -7.41 -18.25 -13.23
N LEU A 111 -6.93 -18.44 -11.99
CA LEU A 111 -6.85 -19.76 -11.34
C LEU A 111 -8.01 -20.04 -10.38
N ALA A 112 -9.00 -19.14 -10.30
CA ALA A 112 -10.11 -19.27 -9.36
C ALA A 112 -10.91 -20.56 -9.62
N PRO A 113 -11.19 -21.38 -8.58
CA PRO A 113 -11.98 -22.59 -8.75
C PRO A 113 -13.42 -22.24 -9.16
N LYS A 114 -14.04 -23.08 -10.00
CA LYS A 114 -15.47 -22.95 -10.28
C LYS A 114 -16.29 -23.35 -9.06
N ALA A 115 -17.59 -23.00 -9.05
CA ALA A 115 -18.49 -23.37 -7.97
C ALA A 115 -18.49 -24.89 -7.75
N GLY A 116 -18.18 -25.33 -6.54
CA GLY A 116 -18.08 -26.76 -6.17
C GLY A 116 -16.73 -27.42 -6.45
N GLU A 117 -15.79 -26.76 -7.12
CA GLU A 117 -14.45 -27.32 -7.36
C GLU A 117 -13.50 -27.04 -6.19
N LYS A 118 -12.63 -28.02 -5.89
CA LYS A 118 -11.56 -27.81 -4.90
C LYS A 118 -10.48 -26.88 -5.47
N PRO A 119 -9.92 -25.96 -4.66
CA PRO A 119 -8.84 -25.09 -5.11
C PRO A 119 -7.62 -25.89 -5.58
N SER A 120 -7.09 -25.54 -6.77
CA SER A 120 -5.86 -26.16 -7.28
C SER A 120 -4.64 -25.79 -6.44
N HIS A 121 -3.59 -26.62 -6.46
CA HIS A 121 -2.32 -26.32 -5.79
C HIS A 121 -1.72 -24.98 -6.24
N LYS A 122 -1.82 -24.68 -7.55
CA LYS A 122 -1.36 -23.39 -8.11
C LYS A 122 -2.16 -22.21 -7.57
N PHE A 123 -3.48 -22.33 -7.44
CA PHE A 123 -4.31 -21.29 -6.83
C PHE A 123 -3.89 -21.01 -5.38
N LEU A 124 -3.70 -22.07 -4.59
CA LEU A 124 -3.27 -21.95 -3.19
C LEU A 124 -1.89 -21.28 -3.09
N GLN A 125 -0.95 -21.62 -3.97
CA GLN A 125 0.37 -21.00 -4.02
C GLN A 125 0.28 -19.49 -4.33
N VAL A 126 -0.47 -19.10 -5.36
CA VAL A 126 -0.66 -17.68 -5.71
C VAL A 126 -1.36 -16.91 -4.57
N SER A 127 -2.36 -17.53 -3.94
CA SER A 127 -3.07 -16.95 -2.78
C SER A 127 -2.13 -16.71 -1.59
N LYS A 128 -1.25 -17.67 -1.27
CA LYS A 128 -0.23 -17.51 -0.23
C LYS A 128 0.76 -16.40 -0.57
N THR A 129 1.26 -16.37 -1.80
CA THR A 129 2.18 -15.31 -2.26
C THR A 129 1.53 -13.93 -2.22
N LEU A 130 0.26 -13.81 -2.62
CA LEU A 130 -0.52 -12.58 -2.51
C LEU A 130 -0.62 -12.14 -1.06
N ALA A 131 -1.00 -13.04 -0.14
CA ALA A 131 -1.11 -12.71 1.27
C ALA A 131 0.22 -12.22 1.85
N LEU A 132 1.34 -12.90 1.54
CA LEU A 132 2.67 -12.48 1.98
C LEU A 132 3.06 -11.10 1.44
N ASN A 133 2.86 -10.84 0.15
CA ASN A 133 3.17 -9.54 -0.46
C ASN A 133 2.31 -8.42 0.15
N SER A 134 1.02 -8.67 0.38
CA SER A 134 0.13 -7.70 1.03
C SER A 134 0.55 -7.42 2.47
N THR A 135 0.96 -8.43 3.23
CA THR A 135 1.46 -8.25 4.61
C THR A 135 2.76 -7.48 4.66
N LEU A 136 3.73 -7.79 3.78
CA LEU A 136 4.98 -7.04 3.69
C LEU A 136 4.74 -5.59 3.26
N SER A 137 3.84 -5.36 2.31
CA SER A 137 3.45 -4.00 1.92
C SER A 137 2.81 -3.24 3.08
N LEU A 138 1.90 -3.86 3.83
CA LEU A 138 1.29 -3.24 5.02
C LEU A 138 2.36 -2.90 6.07
N PHE A 139 3.29 -3.81 6.32
CA PHE A 139 4.40 -3.56 7.23
C PHE A 139 5.21 -2.33 6.80
N LEU A 140 5.57 -2.21 5.52
CA LEU A 140 6.28 -1.05 5.00
C LEU A 140 5.49 0.26 5.14
N TRP A 141 4.17 0.24 4.97
CA TRP A 141 3.31 1.41 5.24
C TRP A 141 3.39 1.87 6.69
N TYR A 142 3.43 0.94 7.65
CA TYR A 142 3.62 1.29 9.06
C TYR A 142 5.04 1.80 9.34
N VAL A 143 6.07 1.18 8.75
CA VAL A 143 7.46 1.62 8.92
C VAL A 143 7.66 3.05 8.41
N ILE A 144 7.18 3.39 7.21
CA ILE A 144 7.33 4.75 6.69
C ILE A 144 6.55 5.78 7.51
N THR A 145 5.40 5.39 8.05
CA THR A 145 4.61 6.26 8.93
C THR A 145 5.34 6.50 10.25
N ALA A 146 5.92 5.47 10.86
CA ALA A 146 6.72 5.59 12.07
C ALA A 146 7.96 6.48 11.87
N LEU A 147 8.69 6.29 10.76
CA LEU A 147 9.80 7.16 10.37
C LEU A 147 9.36 8.61 10.11
N SER A 148 8.08 8.82 9.79
CA SER A 148 7.53 10.16 9.58
C SER A 148 7.09 10.85 10.87
N ALA A 149 6.78 10.10 11.92
CA ALA A 149 6.48 10.64 13.25
C ALA A 149 7.73 10.84 14.12
N ALA A 150 8.83 10.14 13.83
CA ALA A 150 10.09 10.21 14.58
C ALA A 150 11.00 11.39 14.15
N LEU A 151 10.49 12.34 13.36
CA LEU A 151 11.22 13.45 12.75
C LEU A 151 10.49 14.78 13.00
#